data_AF-A0A4R3E3J0-F1
#
_entry.id   AF-A0A4R3E3J0-F1
#
_cell.length_a   1.000
_cell.length_b   1.000
_cell.length_c   1.000
_cell.angle_alpha   90.00
_cell.angle_beta   90.00
_cell.angle_gamma   90.00
#
_symmetry.space_group_name_H-M   'P 1'
#
loop_
_entity.id
_entity.type
_entity.pdbx_description
1 polymer ?
#
loop_
_entity_poly.entity_id
_entity_poly.type
_entity_poly.pdbx_seq_one_letter_code
_entity_poly.pdbx_strand_id
1 'polypeptide(L)'
;MTGPIDFIHELTFSRLPAEVVHQAGRCLLDLVGVAVSGRQTRLSRIAHDFAVDHLGAGRKGARLLFDGRRASPAGAAFAGATTIDSFDAHDGHALTKGHAGVAVLPALLAVADAEGLLDGGGLDGEALLTCLVLGYEIATRAGIALHGSACD
;
A
#
# COMPACT_ATOMS: atom_id res chain seq x y z
N MET A 1 -12.07 21.22 8.27
CA MET A 1 -12.45 19.99 7.55
C MET A 1 -13.71 19.46 8.17
N THR A 2 -14.77 19.41 7.36
CA THR A 2 -15.95 18.56 7.58
C THR A 2 -15.53 17.08 7.43
N GLY A 3 -16.41 16.11 7.64
CA GLY A 3 -16.06 14.74 8.10
C GLY A 3 -15.07 13.89 7.27
N PRO A 4 -14.82 12.62 7.66
CA PRO A 4 -13.80 11.77 7.04
C PRO A 4 -13.97 11.55 5.53
N ILE A 5 -15.20 11.60 5.01
CA ILE A 5 -15.49 11.52 3.58
C ILE A 5 -14.98 12.75 2.83
N ASP A 6 -15.23 13.95 3.37
CA ASP A 6 -14.76 15.20 2.76
C ASP A 6 -13.23 15.25 2.76
N PHE A 7 -12.59 14.78 3.84
CA PHE A 7 -11.14 14.64 3.87
C PHE A 7 -10.59 13.76 2.73
N ILE A 8 -11.20 12.60 2.48
CA ILE A 8 -10.77 11.68 1.41
C ILE A 8 -10.89 12.35 0.03
N HIS A 9 -11.94 13.13 -0.20
CA HIS A 9 -12.19 13.77 -1.49
C HIS A 9 -11.44 15.08 -1.70
N GLU A 10 -11.07 15.78 -0.63
CA GLU A 10 -10.51 17.13 -0.71
C GLU A 10 -9.02 17.24 -0.37
N LEU A 11 -8.38 16.15 0.10
CA LEU A 11 -6.95 16.20 0.38
C LEU A 11 -6.16 16.32 -0.93
N THR A 12 -5.27 17.31 -0.95
CA THR A 12 -4.32 17.52 -2.04
C THR A 12 -2.91 17.59 -1.48
N PHE A 13 -1.91 17.32 -2.30
CA PHE A 13 -0.50 17.39 -1.89
C PHE A 13 -0.14 18.74 -1.26
N SER A 14 -0.60 19.85 -1.85
CA SER A 14 -0.38 21.21 -1.35
C SER A 14 -0.99 21.50 0.03
N ARG A 15 -1.92 20.67 0.49
CA ARG A 15 -2.53 20.75 1.83
C ARG A 15 -1.80 19.89 2.86
N LEU A 16 -0.85 19.05 2.45
CA LEU A 16 -0.06 18.24 3.36
C LEU A 16 0.97 19.12 4.08
N PRO A 17 1.06 19.03 5.42
CA PRO A 17 2.17 19.63 6.16
C PRO A 17 3.51 19.07 5.70
N ALA A 18 4.56 19.90 5.72
CA ALA A 18 5.88 19.52 5.21
C ALA A 18 6.47 18.31 5.94
N GLU A 19 6.24 18.20 7.24
CA GLU A 19 6.66 17.06 8.06
C GLU A 19 5.92 15.76 7.69
N VAL A 20 4.65 15.86 7.27
CA VAL A 20 3.87 14.70 6.81
C VAL A 20 4.40 14.23 5.46
N VAL A 21 4.70 15.15 4.54
CA VAL A 21 5.34 14.82 3.25
C VAL A 21 6.68 14.13 3.48
N HIS A 22 7.50 14.68 4.39
CA HIS A 22 8.80 14.09 4.73
C HIS A 22 8.65 12.68 5.31
N GLN A 23 7.74 12.49 6.25
CA GLN A 23 7.51 11.18 6.86
C GLN A 23 6.95 10.17 5.85
N ALA A 24 6.01 10.58 4.99
CA ALA A 24 5.47 9.73 3.93
C ALA A 24 6.57 9.28 2.95
N GLY A 25 7.51 10.17 2.62
CA GLY A 25 8.69 9.82 1.82
C GLY A 25 9.58 8.77 2.50
N ARG A 26 9.78 8.87 3.82
CA ARG A 26 10.53 7.86 4.60
C ARG A 26 9.80 6.51 4.63
N CYS A 27 8.50 6.51 4.88
CA CYS A 27 7.67 5.31 4.84
C CYS A 27 7.70 4.65 3.45
N LEU A 28 7.58 5.43 2.38
CA LEU A 28 7.70 4.90 1.02
C LEU A 28 9.07 4.26 0.77
N LEU A 29 10.15 4.93 1.17
CA LEU A 29 11.51 4.41 1.01
C LEU A 29 11.73 3.11 1.80
N ASP A 30 11.23 3.06 3.04
CA ASP A 30 11.25 1.89 3.91
C ASP A 30 10.53 0.71 3.25
N LEU A 31 9.25 0.87 2.89
CA LEU A 31 8.43 -0.17 2.27
C LEU A 31 9.03 -0.70 0.97
N VAL A 32 9.55 0.18 0.11
CA VAL A 32 10.21 -0.22 -1.14
C VAL A 32 11.50 -0.99 -0.85
N GLY A 33 12.32 -0.52 0.09
CA GLY A 33 13.55 -1.20 0.49
C GLY A 33 13.29 -2.59 1.05
N VAL A 34 12.28 -2.71 1.92
CA VAL A 34 11.84 -3.99 2.50
C VAL A 34 11.28 -4.91 1.41
N ALA A 35 10.45 -4.40 0.50
CA ALA A 35 9.91 -5.17 -0.62
C ALA A 35 11.01 -5.79 -1.50
N VAL A 36 12.08 -5.03 -1.81
CA VAL A 36 13.21 -5.50 -2.62
C VAL A 36 13.90 -6.69 -1.95
N SER A 37 14.20 -6.59 -0.65
CA SER A 37 14.77 -7.70 0.12
C SER A 37 13.79 -8.86 0.27
N GLY A 38 12.51 -8.55 0.52
CA GLY A 38 11.42 -9.50 0.70
C GLY A 38 11.17 -10.38 -0.51
N ARG A 39 11.42 -9.87 -1.72
CA ARG A 39 11.27 -10.63 -2.97
C ARG A 39 12.16 -11.87 -3.03
N GLN A 40 13.24 -11.92 -2.26
CA GLN A 40 14.14 -13.07 -2.18
C GLN A 40 13.64 -14.18 -1.27
N THR A 41 12.60 -13.92 -0.46
CA THR A 41 12.09 -14.90 0.50
C THR A 41 11.34 -16.03 -0.21
N ARG A 42 11.29 -17.20 0.45
CA ARG A 42 10.44 -18.31 0.01
C ARG A 42 8.96 -17.93 0.07
N LEU A 43 8.54 -17.17 1.07
CA LEU A 43 7.16 -16.73 1.25
C LEU A 43 6.69 -15.85 0.08
N SER A 44 7.49 -14.84 -0.31
CA SER A 44 7.18 -13.99 -1.46
C SER A 44 6.97 -14.80 -2.74
N ARG A 45 7.84 -15.79 -3.02
CA ARG A 45 7.67 -16.69 -4.18
C ARG A 45 6.33 -17.43 -4.17
N ILE A 46 5.98 -18.05 -3.03
CA ILE A 46 4.71 -18.77 -2.88
C ILE A 46 3.51 -17.83 -3.09
N ALA A 47 3.53 -16.64 -2.50
CA ALA A 47 2.44 -15.68 -2.62
C ALA A 47 2.27 -15.15 -4.05
N HIS A 48 3.38 -14.92 -4.76
CA HIS A 48 3.36 -14.53 -6.16
C HIS A 48 2.77 -15.62 -7.05
N ASP A 49 3.21 -16.87 -6.87
CA ASP A 49 2.71 -18.00 -7.65
C ASP A 49 1.21 -18.23 -7.37
N PHE A 50 0.80 -18.18 -6.10
CA PHE A 50 -0.61 -18.22 -5.72
C PHE A 50 -1.44 -17.11 -6.39
N ALA A 51 -0.93 -15.87 -6.41
CA ALA A 51 -1.62 -14.76 -7.04
C ALA A 51 -1.82 -14.98 -8.55
N VAL A 52 -0.82 -15.53 -9.24
CA VAL A 52 -0.92 -15.87 -10.67
C VAL A 52 -1.92 -17.01 -10.89
N ASP A 53 -1.79 -18.09 -10.13
CA ASP A 53 -2.52 -19.33 -10.37
C ASP A 53 -3.99 -19.25 -9.94
N HIS A 54 -4.30 -18.45 -8.92
CA HIS A 54 -5.60 -18.46 -8.26
C HIS A 54 -6.29 -17.10 -8.20
N LEU A 55 -5.57 -16.01 -8.47
CA LEU A 55 -6.12 -14.65 -8.48
C LEU A 55 -5.84 -13.98 -9.83
N GLY A 56 -6.11 -14.68 -10.93
CA GLY A 56 -5.74 -14.27 -12.29
C GLY A 56 -6.25 -12.88 -12.72
N ALA A 57 -5.53 -12.26 -13.67
CA ALA A 57 -5.68 -10.87 -14.10
C ALA A 57 -7.08 -10.41 -14.55
N GLY A 58 -7.91 -11.31 -15.11
CA GLY A 58 -9.16 -10.90 -15.74
C GLY A 58 -8.96 -9.84 -16.82
N ARG A 59 -9.90 -8.90 -16.95
CA ARG A 59 -9.84 -7.82 -17.96
C ARG A 59 -8.94 -6.63 -17.57
N LYS A 60 -8.73 -6.42 -16.27
CA LYS A 60 -7.87 -5.36 -15.72
C LYS A 60 -6.89 -6.01 -14.75
N GLY A 61 -5.70 -6.32 -15.25
CA GLY A 61 -4.65 -6.97 -14.47
C GLY A 61 -3.58 -5.98 -14.01
N ALA A 62 -3.01 -6.22 -12.83
CA ALA A 62 -1.89 -5.48 -12.28
C ALA A 62 -0.62 -6.34 -12.29
N ARG A 63 0.53 -5.69 -12.52
CA ARG A 63 1.86 -6.29 -12.40
C ARG A 63 2.15 -6.61 -10.94
N LEU A 64 2.69 -7.80 -10.71
CA LEU A 64 3.23 -8.20 -9.42
C LEU A 64 4.52 -7.43 -9.13
N LEU A 65 4.63 -6.89 -7.91
CA LEU A 65 5.73 -6.06 -7.44
C LEU A 65 7.09 -6.79 -7.57
N PHE A 66 8.04 -6.22 -8.32
CA PHE A 66 9.35 -6.83 -8.63
C PHE A 66 9.31 -8.22 -9.31
N ASP A 67 8.23 -8.52 -10.02
CA ASP A 67 8.07 -9.81 -10.73
C ASP A 67 7.57 -9.59 -12.17
N GLY A 68 6.66 -8.64 -12.38
CA GLY A 68 6.20 -8.23 -13.70
C GLY A 68 5.16 -9.15 -14.34
N ARG A 69 5.01 -10.41 -13.87
CA ARG A 69 3.82 -11.22 -14.16
C ARG A 69 2.56 -10.47 -13.71
N ARG A 70 1.41 -10.80 -14.30
CA ARG A 70 0.14 -10.12 -14.00
C ARG A 70 -0.81 -11.01 -13.20
N ALA A 71 -1.49 -10.41 -12.24
CA ALA A 71 -2.61 -10.99 -11.49
C ALA A 71 -3.74 -9.96 -11.42
N SER A 72 -4.87 -10.31 -10.81
CA SER A 72 -5.92 -9.35 -10.46
C SER A 72 -5.36 -8.27 -9.55
N PRO A 73 -5.99 -7.08 -9.43
CA PRO A 73 -5.52 -6.04 -8.52
C PRO A 73 -5.43 -6.54 -7.08
N ALA A 74 -6.41 -7.34 -6.64
CA ALA A 74 -6.39 -7.99 -5.33
C ALA A 74 -5.24 -8.99 -5.20
N GLY A 75 -4.95 -9.79 -6.23
CA GLY A 75 -3.82 -10.72 -6.23
C GLY A 75 -2.46 -10.02 -6.19
N ALA A 76 -2.30 -8.93 -6.94
CA ALA A 76 -1.08 -8.14 -6.92
C ALA A 76 -0.87 -7.42 -5.57
N ALA A 77 -1.94 -6.88 -4.99
CA ALA A 77 -1.91 -6.31 -3.65
C ALA A 77 -1.53 -7.36 -2.60
N PHE A 78 -2.17 -8.54 -2.64
CA PHE A 78 -1.87 -9.67 -1.74
C PHE A 78 -0.41 -10.11 -1.83
N ALA A 79 0.08 -10.35 -3.04
CA ALA A 79 1.46 -10.79 -3.28
C ALA A 79 2.48 -9.74 -2.84
N GLY A 80 2.24 -8.46 -3.13
CA GLY A 80 3.10 -7.37 -2.72
C GLY A 80 3.11 -7.17 -1.21
N ALA A 81 1.95 -7.21 -0.55
CA ALA A 81 1.85 -7.10 0.90
C ALA A 81 2.57 -8.25 1.60
N THR A 82 2.32 -9.48 1.16
CA THR A 82 3.02 -10.67 1.67
C THR A 82 4.53 -10.60 1.45
N THR A 83 4.97 -9.96 0.35
CA THR A 83 6.39 -9.75 0.07
C THR A 83 7.03 -8.78 1.05
N ILE A 84 6.37 -7.65 1.33
CA ILE A 84 6.87 -6.66 2.30
C ILE A 84 6.88 -7.26 3.71
N ASP A 85 5.80 -7.97 4.09
CA ASP A 85 5.63 -8.58 5.42
C ASP A 85 6.57 -9.78 5.68
N SER A 86 7.23 -10.31 4.65
CA SER A 86 7.85 -11.63 4.70
C SER A 86 8.97 -11.84 5.71
N PHE A 87 9.50 -10.77 6.29
CA PHE A 87 10.54 -10.82 7.32
C PHE A 87 10.42 -9.67 8.36
N ASP A 88 9.24 -9.07 8.47
CA ASP A 88 8.85 -8.12 9.54
C ASP A 88 9.84 -6.96 9.77
N ALA A 89 10.29 -6.33 8.68
CA ALA A 89 11.29 -5.26 8.71
C ALA A 89 10.77 -3.91 8.21
N HIS A 90 9.45 -3.75 8.05
CA HIS A 90 8.82 -2.52 7.62
C HIS A 90 8.31 -1.68 8.80
N ASP A 91 7.88 -0.47 8.47
CA ASP A 91 7.26 0.44 9.43
C ASP A 91 6.08 -0.15 10.19
N GLY A 92 5.78 0.48 11.33
CA GLY A 92 4.66 0.15 12.20
C GLY A 92 4.24 1.37 12.99
N HIS A 93 3.04 1.31 13.58
CA HIS A 93 2.52 2.39 14.39
C HIS A 93 2.02 1.89 15.75
N ALA A 94 2.50 2.53 16.82
CA ALA A 94 2.37 2.00 18.18
C ALA A 94 0.92 1.95 18.65
N LEU A 95 0.14 3.01 18.43
CA LEU A 95 -1.26 3.06 18.90
C LEU A 95 -2.17 2.11 18.11
N THR A 96 -1.79 1.76 16.88
CA THR A 96 -2.52 0.77 16.08
C THR A 96 -2.09 -0.66 16.41
N LYS A 97 -0.96 -0.85 17.10
CA LYS A 97 -0.32 -2.16 17.34
C LYS A 97 -0.20 -2.96 16.02
N GLY A 98 0.18 -2.29 14.93
CA GLY A 98 0.15 -2.89 13.59
C GLY A 98 0.83 -2.05 12.50
N HIS A 99 0.79 -2.57 11.28
CA HIS A 99 1.57 -2.09 10.14
C HIS A 99 0.65 -1.72 8.99
N ALA A 100 0.46 -0.41 8.74
CA ALA A 100 -0.45 0.05 7.69
C ALA A 100 0.21 0.04 6.31
N GLY A 101 1.48 0.45 6.23
CA GLY A 101 2.21 0.63 4.98
C GLY A 101 2.30 -0.62 4.12
N VAL A 102 2.51 -1.77 4.79
CA VAL A 102 2.63 -3.11 4.19
C VAL A 102 1.43 -3.47 3.31
N ALA A 103 0.22 -3.01 3.66
CA ALA A 103 -0.98 -3.24 2.88
C ALA A 103 -1.30 -2.07 1.93
N VAL A 104 -1.08 -0.83 2.36
CA VAL A 104 -1.45 0.38 1.61
C VAL A 104 -0.64 0.50 0.32
N LEU A 105 0.68 0.38 0.37
CA LEU A 105 1.52 0.60 -0.82
C LEU A 105 1.24 -0.44 -1.93
N PRO A 106 1.20 -1.76 -1.67
CA PRO A 106 0.89 -2.74 -2.70
C PRO A 106 -0.51 -2.57 -3.28
N ALA A 107 -1.51 -2.24 -2.46
CA ALA A 107 -2.87 -1.99 -2.94
C ALA A 107 -2.93 -0.76 -3.85
N LEU A 108 -2.28 0.34 -3.46
CA LEU A 108 -2.19 1.56 -4.27
C LEU A 108 -1.56 1.28 -5.64
N LEU A 109 -0.40 0.62 -5.67
CA LEU A 109 0.29 0.29 -6.91
C LEU A 109 -0.52 -0.67 -7.79
N ALA A 110 -1.17 -1.67 -7.18
CA ALA A 110 -1.97 -2.64 -7.92
C ALA A 110 -3.19 -1.99 -8.59
N VAL A 111 -3.91 -1.11 -7.88
CA VAL A 111 -5.05 -0.38 -8.45
C VAL A 111 -4.57 0.60 -9.53
N ALA A 112 -3.50 1.36 -9.25
CA ALA A 112 -2.97 2.31 -10.21
C ALA A 112 -2.52 1.64 -11.52
N ASP A 113 -1.89 0.46 -11.43
CA ASP A 113 -1.47 -0.28 -12.62
C ASP A 113 -2.66 -0.84 -13.41
N ALA A 114 -3.64 -1.43 -12.71
CA ALA A 114 -4.83 -2.00 -13.34
C ALA A 114 -5.70 -0.94 -14.04
N GLU A 115 -5.67 0.29 -13.56
CA GLU A 115 -6.35 1.45 -14.16
C GLU A 115 -5.46 2.19 -15.18
N GLY A 116 -4.24 1.70 -15.46
CA GLY A 116 -3.32 2.29 -16.45
C GLY A 116 -2.71 3.63 -16.03
N LEU A 117 -2.82 4.00 -14.75
CA LEU A 117 -2.32 5.28 -14.23
C LEU A 117 -0.79 5.34 -14.15
N LEU A 118 -0.12 4.19 -14.00
CA LEU A 118 1.34 4.13 -13.96
C LEU A 118 1.97 4.43 -15.34
N ASP A 119 1.46 3.77 -16.40
CA ASP A 119 2.02 3.92 -17.75
C ASP A 119 1.46 5.17 -18.45
N GLY A 120 0.24 5.61 -18.10
CA GLY A 120 -0.41 6.79 -18.65
C GLY A 120 -0.02 8.11 -17.97
N GLY A 121 0.85 8.09 -16.96
CA GLY A 121 1.26 9.28 -16.20
C GLY A 121 0.15 9.87 -15.31
N GLY A 122 -0.90 9.10 -15.03
CA GLY A 122 -2.01 9.50 -14.18
C GLY A 122 -1.70 9.46 -12.67
N LEU A 123 -0.56 8.86 -12.29
CA LEU A 123 -0.05 8.85 -10.92
C LEU A 123 1.38 9.41 -10.90
N ASP A 124 1.52 10.69 -10.59
CA ASP A 124 2.82 11.32 -10.34
C ASP A 124 3.26 11.16 -8.87
N GLY A 125 4.42 11.73 -8.52
CA GLY A 125 4.97 11.61 -7.16
C GLY A 125 4.12 12.30 -6.09
N GLU A 126 3.50 13.44 -6.41
CA GLU A 126 2.64 14.16 -5.48
C GLU A 126 1.34 13.40 -5.21
N ALA A 127 0.72 12.87 -6.27
CA ALA A 127 -0.46 12.02 -6.19
C ALA A 127 -0.15 10.72 -5.42
N LEU A 128 0.98 10.06 -5.70
CA LEU A 128 1.42 8.86 -4.99
C LEU A 128 1.55 9.13 -3.48
N LEU A 129 2.27 10.19 -3.09
CA LEU A 129 2.44 10.54 -1.68
C LEU A 129 1.12 10.93 -1.02
N THR A 130 0.25 11.65 -1.72
CA THR A 130 -1.07 12.02 -1.22
C THR A 130 -1.93 10.78 -0.96
N CYS A 131 -1.99 9.84 -1.91
CA CYS A 131 -2.72 8.58 -1.73
C CYS A 131 -2.11 7.70 -0.61
N LEU A 132 -0.79 7.66 -0.49
CA LEU A 132 -0.12 6.96 0.59
C LEU A 132 -0.52 7.54 1.95
N VAL A 133 -0.44 8.87 2.11
CA VAL A 133 -0.85 9.55 3.35
C VAL A 133 -2.32 9.30 3.66
N LEU A 134 -3.22 9.37 2.66
CA LEU A 134 -4.64 9.03 2.84
C LEU A 134 -4.80 7.61 3.39
N GLY A 135 -4.08 6.64 2.84
CA GLY A 135 -4.11 5.26 3.30
C GLY A 135 -3.66 5.12 4.76
N TYR A 136 -2.54 5.76 5.13
CA TYR A 136 -2.06 5.77 6.53
C TYR A 136 -3.06 6.43 7.47
N GLU A 137 -3.59 7.60 7.13
CA GLU A 137 -4.52 8.35 7.98
C GLU A 137 -5.77 7.52 8.30
N ILE A 138 -6.38 6.90 7.28
CA ILE A 138 -7.59 6.09 7.45
C ILE A 138 -7.28 4.80 8.20
N ALA A 139 -6.23 4.06 7.80
CA ALA A 139 -5.88 2.78 8.43
C ALA A 139 -5.50 2.98 9.90
N THR A 140 -4.73 4.03 10.22
CA THR A 140 -4.28 4.26 11.59
C THR A 140 -5.42 4.69 12.50
N ARG A 141 -6.30 5.60 12.05
CA ARG A 141 -7.51 5.97 12.82
C ARG A 141 -8.44 4.79 13.03
N ALA A 142 -8.64 3.96 12.00
CA ALA A 142 -9.45 2.75 12.11
C ALA A 142 -8.86 1.77 13.13
N GLY A 143 -7.54 1.55 13.10
CA GLY A 143 -6.86 0.68 14.07
C GLY A 143 -6.94 1.19 15.51
N ILE A 144 -6.75 2.49 15.73
CA ILE A 144 -6.91 3.11 17.06
C ILE A 144 -8.36 2.96 17.55
N ALA A 145 -9.34 3.23 16.68
CA ALA A 145 -10.75 3.10 17.03
C ALA A 145 -11.14 1.64 17.36
N LEU A 146 -10.58 0.67 16.64
CA LEU A 146 -10.77 -0.75 16.92
C LEU A 146 -10.28 -1.10 18.32
N HIS A 147 -9.04 -0.75 18.68
CA HIS A 147 -8.50 -1.00 20.04
C HIS A 147 -9.26 -0.27 21.14
N GLY A 148 -9.86 0.89 20.83
CA GLY A 148 -10.71 1.62 21.76
C GLY A 148 -12.12 1.06 21.95
N SER A 149 -12.57 0.14 21.08
CA SER A 149 -13.96 -0.34 21.03
C SER A 149 -14.11 -1.87 21.17
N ALA A 150 -13.06 -2.63 20.87
CA ALA A 150 -13.00 -4.07 21.09
C ALA A 150 -12.24 -4.39 22.39
N CYS A 151 -12.61 -5.48 23.05
CA CYS A 151 -11.79 -6.05 24.12
C CYS A 151 -10.51 -6.65 23.51
N ASP A 152 -9.38 -6.45 24.19
CA ASP A 152 -8.10 -7.11 23.89
C ASP A 152 -8.21 -8.65 24.06
#